data_AF-A0A1M5XDK9-F1
#
_entry.id   AF-A0A1M5XDK9-F1
#
_cell.length_a   1.000
_cell.length_b   1.000
_cell.length_c   1.000
_cell.angle_alpha   90.00
_cell.angle_beta   90.00
_cell.angle_gamma   90.00
#
_symmetry.space_group_name_H-M   'P 1'
#
loop_
_entity.id
_entity.type
_entity.pdbx_description
1 polymer ?
#
loop_
_entity_poly.entity_id
_entity_poly.type
_entity_poly.pdbx_seq_one_letter_code
_entity_poly.pdbx_strand_id
1 'polypeptide(L)'
;MKKRILSVCVLLAMLAAVLVPAGPAAEAKTTPMGQTVGEALFYITNSAGQQILVSQLPVSEMEADMEAGKIDDTLHNYALLDKYTTTLHQEAEGFTVPEFVAYAQSKSGLPALRELKLTFAGADAVRFWEIDQTGFDDYDTYTYDALYGVPRYNFPLLYRYWNYTTQDYDDPDGKMSRDQVIDHIFAGGQKETALLSVRAFSQRYMITDGKYGTGDYNMENYWHDMGLLDNERTLRLMKPMTKDDLYNKTPTAADSRYWVANILLDMAAAPDLEPLGAVVRPTAAMTEDADNYYIRFDCATPGATILYNHNYISPSYVPTMAYDGTAVVIPKSWFPSGTVTMTARAVKEGCTDAGVVTLKLTPGGTEQAWQSPFTDVKNTDWFYNAVGYVMTKGLFDTATPASFEPDAPMTRAMLATALYRLEGSPAVVSGGAFTDVPADAPDAKAVQWAFDSGIVQGDGGARFNPDGSITREQIAAMLCRYASYKKEDATPSGDVSAFPDAADISAWAEDAMKWAVGQKLISGMGNGTLSPQGTATRAQVAQILRNDAS
;
A
#
# COMPACT_ATOMS: atom_id res chain seq x y z
N MET A 1 59.67 31.38 -32.76
CA MET A 1 59.07 31.31 -31.41
C MET A 1 57.55 31.57 -31.40
N LYS A 2 56.99 32.50 -32.20
CA LYS A 2 55.54 32.81 -32.18
C LYS A 2 54.58 31.76 -32.81
N LYS A 3 55.04 30.90 -33.72
CA LYS A 3 54.19 29.84 -34.32
C LYS A 3 54.04 28.55 -33.49
N ARG A 4 54.88 28.33 -32.46
CA ARG A 4 54.76 27.18 -31.56
C ARG A 4 53.91 27.45 -30.31
N ILE A 5 53.66 28.71 -29.99
CA ILE A 5 52.81 29.11 -28.86
C ILE A 5 51.33 29.05 -29.25
N LEU A 6 51.00 29.41 -30.51
CA LEU A 6 49.61 29.39 -30.99
C LEU A 6 49.05 27.96 -31.13
N SER A 7 49.87 26.98 -31.55
CA SER A 7 49.44 25.57 -31.66
C SER A 7 49.26 24.89 -30.31
N VAL A 8 49.97 25.32 -29.27
CA VAL A 8 49.81 24.79 -27.90
C VAL A 8 48.59 25.41 -27.21
N CYS A 9 48.30 26.70 -27.44
CA CYS A 9 47.10 27.35 -26.91
C CYS A 9 45.80 26.85 -27.58
N VAL A 10 45.81 26.50 -28.87
CA VAL A 10 44.63 25.92 -29.54
C VAL A 10 44.40 24.46 -29.12
N LEU A 11 45.46 23.68 -28.85
CA LEU A 11 45.31 22.32 -28.29
C LEU A 11 44.83 22.34 -26.83
N LEU A 12 45.28 23.29 -26.01
CA LEU A 12 44.80 23.45 -24.62
C LEU A 12 43.37 24.00 -24.55
N ALA A 13 42.95 24.85 -25.49
CA ALA A 13 41.56 25.29 -25.58
C ALA A 13 40.62 24.19 -26.10
N MET A 14 41.10 23.25 -26.94
CA MET A 14 40.32 22.08 -27.35
C MET A 14 40.31 20.94 -26.32
N LEU A 15 41.33 20.82 -25.45
CA LEU A 15 41.28 19.90 -24.30
C LEU A 15 40.45 20.43 -23.12
N ALA A 16 40.29 21.75 -22.99
CA ALA A 16 39.45 22.36 -21.95
C ALA A 16 37.95 22.40 -22.31
N ALA A 17 37.58 22.09 -23.57
CA ALA A 17 36.19 22.07 -24.03
C ALA A 17 35.52 20.68 -24.00
N VAL A 18 36.21 19.63 -23.53
CA VAL A 18 35.68 18.25 -23.45
C VAL A 18 35.50 17.76 -22.00
N LEU A 19 35.55 18.68 -21.04
CA LEU A 19 35.21 18.41 -19.64
C LEU A 19 34.20 19.47 -19.16
N VAL A 20 33.08 19.59 -19.87
CA VAL A 20 31.83 19.81 -19.13
C VAL A 20 31.67 18.51 -18.34
N PRO A 21 31.74 18.50 -16.99
CA PRO A 21 31.33 17.31 -16.28
C PRO A 21 29.95 17.00 -16.84
N ALA A 22 29.74 15.80 -17.38
CA ALA A 22 28.40 15.32 -17.59
C ALA A 22 27.70 15.60 -16.26
N GLY A 23 26.82 16.60 -16.23
CA GLY A 23 25.92 16.77 -15.10
C GLY A 23 25.33 15.40 -14.89
N PRO A 24 25.18 14.93 -13.63
CA PRO A 24 24.73 13.58 -13.38
C PRO A 24 23.58 13.30 -14.33
N ALA A 25 23.71 12.23 -15.12
CA ALA A 25 22.60 11.76 -15.93
C ALA A 25 21.39 11.80 -15.01
N ALA A 26 20.26 12.32 -15.48
CA ALA A 26 19.03 12.20 -14.71
C ALA A 26 18.82 10.69 -14.51
N GLU A 27 19.27 10.18 -13.37
CA GLU A 27 18.85 8.89 -12.86
C GLU A 27 17.32 9.01 -12.88
N ALA A 28 16.66 8.08 -13.55
CA ALA A 28 15.31 7.77 -13.11
C ALA A 28 15.43 7.65 -11.58
N LYS A 29 14.54 8.30 -10.81
CA LYS A 29 14.42 7.97 -9.40
C LYS A 29 13.96 6.50 -9.39
N THR A 30 14.91 5.57 -9.53
CA THR A 30 14.70 4.15 -9.34
C THR A 30 14.35 4.03 -7.87
N THR A 31 13.40 3.17 -7.55
CA THR A 31 13.20 2.78 -6.16
C THR A 31 14.58 2.38 -5.61
N PRO A 32 14.98 2.93 -4.45
CA PRO A 32 16.05 2.30 -3.71
C PRO A 32 15.66 0.83 -3.57
N MET A 33 16.54 -0.07 -4.01
CA MET A 33 16.25 -1.50 -4.11
C MET A 33 15.46 -1.98 -2.88
N GLY A 34 14.19 -2.36 -3.09
CA GLY A 34 13.31 -2.88 -2.05
C GLY A 34 12.47 -1.87 -1.27
N GLN A 35 12.15 -0.67 -1.80
CA GLN A 35 11.23 0.27 -1.15
C GLN A 35 10.03 0.67 -2.01
N THR A 36 8.83 0.28 -1.58
CA THR A 36 7.54 0.66 -2.16
C THR A 36 6.65 1.35 -1.11
N VAL A 37 5.63 2.07 -1.56
CA VAL A 37 4.58 2.57 -0.67
C VAL A 37 3.69 1.39 -0.29
N GLY A 38 3.78 0.92 0.97
CA GLY A 38 2.90 -0.13 1.48
C GLY A 38 1.52 0.41 1.84
N GLU A 39 1.50 1.42 2.70
CA GLU A 39 0.32 2.15 3.17
C GLU A 39 0.34 3.59 2.68
N ALA A 40 -0.76 4.04 2.06
CA ALA A 40 -1.04 5.44 1.78
C ALA A 40 -2.02 6.00 2.82
N LEU A 41 -1.79 7.23 3.28
CA LEU A 41 -2.61 7.84 4.31
C LEU A 41 -3.39 9.04 3.79
N PHE A 42 -4.70 9.04 3.99
CA PHE A 42 -5.58 10.11 3.56
C PHE A 42 -6.04 10.97 4.75
N TYR A 43 -5.79 12.27 4.65
CA TYR A 43 -6.08 13.28 5.66
C TYR A 43 -7.02 14.35 5.14
N ILE A 44 -7.72 15.01 6.06
CA ILE A 44 -8.41 16.28 5.82
C ILE A 44 -7.92 17.36 6.78
N THR A 45 -8.02 18.62 6.36
CA THR A 45 -7.93 19.77 7.27
C THR A 45 -9.33 20.14 7.78
N ASN A 46 -9.52 20.20 9.10
CA ASN A 46 -10.79 20.65 9.69
C ASN A 46 -10.90 22.18 9.80
N SER A 47 -12.07 22.67 10.23
CA SER A 47 -12.35 24.10 10.47
C SER A 47 -11.38 24.79 11.45
N ALA A 48 -10.74 24.03 12.34
CA ALA A 48 -9.73 24.49 13.29
C ALA A 48 -8.28 24.43 12.75
N GLY A 49 -8.08 23.99 11.50
CA GLY A 49 -6.75 23.86 10.88
C GLY A 49 -5.98 22.60 11.29
N GLN A 50 -6.65 21.61 11.88
CA GLN A 50 -6.05 20.35 12.31
C GLN A 50 -6.13 19.30 11.20
N GLN A 51 -5.07 18.52 11.03
CA GLN A 51 -5.03 17.38 10.10
C GLN A 51 -5.55 16.12 10.80
N ILE A 52 -6.65 15.57 10.27
CA ILE A 52 -7.32 14.39 10.83
C ILE A 52 -7.20 13.25 9.82
N LEU A 53 -6.73 12.09 10.27
CA LEU A 53 -6.66 10.90 9.42
C LEU A 53 -8.08 10.41 9.13
N VAL A 54 -8.41 10.27 7.85
CA VAL A 54 -9.70 9.73 7.40
C VAL A 54 -9.63 8.22 7.24
N SER A 55 -8.61 7.74 6.52
CA SER A 55 -8.44 6.33 6.20
C SER A 55 -6.97 5.97 6.01
N GLN A 56 -6.66 4.72 6.34
CA GLN A 56 -5.43 4.05 5.93
C GLN A 56 -5.76 3.24 4.68
N LEU A 57 -4.89 3.29 3.66
CA LEU A 57 -5.15 2.71 2.35
C LEU A 57 -3.97 1.83 1.95
N PRO A 58 -4.05 0.50 2.20
CA PRO A 58 -3.05 -0.42 1.73
C PRO A 58 -3.00 -0.37 0.20
N VAL A 59 -1.82 -0.12 -0.38
CA VAL A 59 -1.67 -0.03 -1.84
C VAL A 59 -2.04 -1.35 -2.51
N SER A 60 -1.78 -2.48 -1.85
CA SER A 60 -2.23 -3.80 -2.32
C SER A 60 -3.75 -3.95 -2.38
N GLU A 61 -4.49 -3.32 -1.47
CA GLU A 61 -5.95 -3.32 -1.50
C GLU A 61 -6.48 -2.45 -2.64
N MET A 62 -5.86 -1.27 -2.86
CA MET A 62 -6.19 -0.41 -4.01
C MET A 62 -5.97 -1.13 -5.33
N GLU A 63 -4.88 -1.90 -5.46
CA GLU A 63 -4.64 -2.74 -6.64
C GLU A 63 -5.71 -3.83 -6.81
N ALA A 64 -6.02 -4.56 -5.73
CA ALA A 64 -7.02 -5.62 -5.77
C ALA A 64 -8.41 -5.06 -6.14
N ASP A 65 -8.78 -3.89 -5.64
CA ASP A 65 -10.02 -3.21 -6.00
C ASP A 65 -10.04 -2.78 -7.46
N MET A 66 -8.90 -2.37 -8.01
CA MET A 66 -8.77 -1.99 -9.43
C MET A 66 -8.89 -3.22 -10.33
N GLU A 67 -8.21 -4.32 -9.99
CA GLU A 67 -8.34 -5.61 -10.69
C GLU A 67 -9.77 -6.17 -10.63
N ALA A 68 -10.49 -5.88 -9.55
CA ALA A 68 -11.89 -6.24 -9.39
C ALA A 68 -12.86 -5.27 -10.10
N GLY A 69 -12.38 -4.25 -10.81
CA GLY A 69 -13.19 -3.26 -11.51
C GLY A 69 -14.00 -2.34 -10.59
N LYS A 70 -13.56 -2.16 -9.33
CA LYS A 70 -14.18 -1.23 -8.36
C LYS A 70 -13.63 0.19 -8.47
N ILE A 71 -12.54 0.36 -9.21
CA ILE A 71 -11.86 1.62 -9.52
C ILE A 71 -11.85 1.74 -11.05
N ASP A 72 -11.65 2.96 -11.58
CA ASP A 72 -11.48 3.16 -13.01
C ASP A 72 -10.29 2.35 -13.54
N ASP A 73 -10.61 1.35 -14.38
CA ASP A 73 -9.68 0.46 -15.06
C ASP A 73 -9.45 0.90 -16.52
N THR A 74 -9.90 2.10 -16.88
CA THR A 74 -9.63 2.67 -18.20
C THR A 74 -8.14 2.94 -18.32
N LEU A 75 -7.52 2.38 -19.36
CA LEU A 75 -6.12 2.70 -19.66
C LEU A 75 -6.00 4.13 -20.19
N HIS A 76 -5.35 4.99 -19.41
CA HIS A 76 -5.08 6.38 -19.80
C HIS A 76 -3.70 6.53 -20.40
N ASN A 77 -3.60 7.33 -21.47
CA ASN A 77 -2.36 7.55 -22.18
C ASN A 77 -1.85 8.97 -21.91
N TYR A 78 -0.55 9.14 -21.71
CA TYR A 78 0.05 10.40 -21.33
C TYR A 78 1.24 10.72 -22.20
N ALA A 79 1.19 11.89 -22.84
CA ALA A 79 2.34 12.54 -23.41
C ALA A 79 2.96 13.48 -22.37
N LEU A 80 4.25 13.31 -22.11
CA LEU A 80 5.04 14.19 -21.26
C LEU A 80 6.34 14.61 -21.97
N LEU A 81 6.84 15.79 -21.62
CA LEU A 81 8.17 16.24 -22.02
C LEU A 81 9.10 16.17 -20.80
N ASP A 82 10.22 15.48 -20.92
CA ASP A 82 11.22 15.43 -19.84
C ASP A 82 12.04 16.75 -19.77
N LYS A 83 12.94 16.86 -18.79
CA LYS A 83 13.83 18.01 -18.53
C LYS A 83 14.54 18.55 -19.78
N TYR A 84 14.89 17.66 -20.71
CA TYR A 84 15.55 18.01 -21.98
C TYR A 84 14.58 18.16 -23.15
N THR A 85 13.28 18.29 -22.86
CA THR A 85 12.18 18.32 -23.84
C THR A 85 12.08 17.04 -24.69
N THR A 86 12.70 15.95 -24.23
CA THR A 86 12.56 14.63 -24.84
C THR A 86 11.15 14.10 -24.60
N THR A 87 10.57 13.49 -25.62
CA THR A 87 9.21 12.96 -25.58
C THR A 87 9.13 11.67 -24.75
N LEU A 88 8.17 11.58 -23.84
CA LEU A 88 7.85 10.41 -22.99
C LEU A 88 6.38 9.99 -23.19
N HIS A 89 6.13 8.68 -23.37
CA HIS A 89 4.80 8.08 -23.36
C HIS A 89 4.66 7.29 -22.08
N GLN A 90 3.55 7.52 -21.39
CA GLN A 90 3.20 6.74 -20.21
C GLN A 90 1.76 6.28 -20.31
N GLU A 91 1.50 5.13 -19.72
CA GLU A 91 0.18 4.56 -19.57
C GLU A 91 -0.11 4.45 -18.08
N ALA A 92 -1.33 4.74 -17.64
CA ALA A 92 -1.66 4.61 -16.23
C ALA A 92 -3.13 4.30 -15.99
N GLU A 93 -3.39 3.70 -14.84
CA GLU A 93 -4.71 3.35 -14.31
C GLU A 93 -4.80 3.83 -12.86
N GLY A 94 -5.97 4.29 -12.44
CA GLY A 94 -6.16 4.82 -11.09
C GLY A 94 -7.39 5.69 -10.96
N PHE A 95 -7.28 6.80 -10.22
CA PHE A 95 -8.41 7.63 -9.84
C PHE A 95 -8.25 9.06 -10.33
N THR A 96 -9.33 9.72 -10.73
CA THR A 96 -9.36 11.19 -10.58
C THR A 96 -9.31 11.52 -9.09
N VAL A 97 -8.80 12.70 -8.70
CA VAL A 97 -8.76 13.12 -7.29
C VAL A 97 -10.15 13.08 -6.64
N PRO A 98 -11.25 13.54 -7.29
CA PRO A 98 -12.60 13.38 -6.72
C PRO A 98 -13.00 11.92 -6.47
N GLU A 99 -12.69 11.00 -7.39
CA GLU A 99 -12.96 9.56 -7.21
C GLU A 99 -12.12 8.99 -6.06
N PHE A 100 -10.85 9.38 -5.96
CA PHE A 100 -10.00 8.98 -4.85
C PHE A 100 -10.55 9.47 -3.50
N VAL A 101 -11.01 10.73 -3.41
CA VAL A 101 -11.61 11.26 -2.18
C VAL A 101 -12.83 10.44 -1.77
N ALA A 102 -13.71 10.11 -2.72
CA ALA A 102 -14.88 9.27 -2.45
C ALA A 102 -14.50 7.84 -2.04
N TYR A 103 -13.52 7.24 -2.72
CA TYR A 103 -12.97 5.93 -2.41
C TYR A 103 -12.37 5.89 -1.01
N ALA A 104 -11.43 6.78 -0.70
CA ALA A 104 -10.75 6.86 0.57
C ALA A 104 -11.74 7.08 1.72
N GLN A 105 -12.72 7.96 1.53
CA GLN A 105 -13.78 8.16 2.49
C GLN A 105 -14.59 6.87 2.73
N SER A 106 -14.92 6.12 1.67
CA SER A 106 -15.70 4.87 1.78
C SER A 106 -14.98 3.76 2.58
N LYS A 107 -13.65 3.81 2.61
CA LYS A 107 -12.77 2.87 3.33
C LYS A 107 -12.66 3.15 4.82
N SER A 108 -13.05 4.33 5.29
CA SER A 108 -12.99 4.63 6.72
C SER A 108 -13.89 3.70 7.55
N GLY A 109 -13.36 3.18 8.65
CA GLY A 109 -14.12 2.39 9.61
C GLY A 109 -15.16 3.22 10.37
N LEU A 110 -14.92 4.53 10.52
CA LEU A 110 -15.75 5.42 11.33
C LEU A 110 -16.95 5.98 10.54
N PRO A 111 -18.21 5.75 10.98
CA PRO A 111 -19.40 6.30 10.31
C PRO A 111 -19.37 7.83 10.14
N ALA A 112 -18.92 8.53 11.18
CA ALA A 112 -18.80 9.99 11.15
C ALA A 112 -17.91 10.49 10.00
N LEU A 113 -16.85 9.74 9.65
CA LEU A 113 -15.97 10.08 8.54
C LEU A 113 -16.57 9.70 7.18
N ARG A 114 -17.22 8.54 7.09
CA ARG A 114 -17.93 8.08 5.88
C ARG A 114 -19.07 9.01 5.46
N GLU A 115 -19.73 9.63 6.42
CA GLU A 115 -20.90 10.50 6.19
C GLU A 115 -20.53 11.98 5.96
N LEU A 116 -19.26 12.36 6.14
CA LEU A 116 -18.81 13.71 5.82
C LEU A 116 -19.06 14.04 4.35
N LYS A 117 -19.33 15.30 4.05
CA LYS A 117 -19.44 15.76 2.66
C LYS A 117 -18.08 16.27 2.21
N LEU A 118 -17.18 15.35 1.87
CA LEU A 118 -15.89 15.69 1.30
C LEU A 118 -16.03 15.92 -0.20
N THR A 119 -15.46 17.01 -0.70
CA THR A 119 -15.44 17.34 -2.13
C THR A 119 -14.06 17.80 -2.52
N PHE A 120 -13.73 17.62 -3.81
CA PHE A 120 -12.61 18.29 -4.44
C PHE A 120 -13.16 19.08 -5.63
N ALA A 121 -13.48 20.36 -5.41
CA ALA A 121 -14.08 21.24 -6.40
C ALA A 121 -13.70 22.72 -6.18
N GLY A 122 -13.70 23.52 -7.24
CA GLY A 122 -13.54 24.97 -7.16
C GLY A 122 -12.22 25.40 -6.48
N ALA A 123 -12.33 25.98 -5.28
CA ALA A 123 -11.17 26.50 -4.54
C ALA A 123 -10.49 25.46 -3.63
N ASP A 124 -10.95 24.20 -3.63
CA ASP A 124 -10.33 23.11 -2.87
C ASP A 124 -8.92 22.79 -3.41
N ALA A 125 -8.05 22.31 -2.51
CA ALA A 125 -6.70 21.88 -2.82
C ALA A 125 -6.41 20.47 -2.30
N VAL A 126 -5.54 19.76 -2.99
CA VAL A 126 -4.96 18.48 -2.55
C VAL A 126 -3.46 18.65 -2.42
N ARG A 127 -2.89 18.11 -1.34
CA ARG A 127 -1.45 18.12 -1.10
C ARG A 127 -0.92 16.71 -1.05
N PHE A 128 0.24 16.50 -1.64
CA PHE A 128 0.93 15.22 -1.65
C PHE A 128 2.18 15.28 -0.78
N TRP A 129 2.50 14.16 -0.15
CA TRP A 129 3.75 13.97 0.58
C TRP A 129 4.38 12.67 0.09
N GLU A 130 5.47 12.81 -0.67
CA GLU A 130 6.26 11.70 -1.21
C GLU A 130 7.08 11.01 -0.10
N ILE A 131 7.46 9.75 -0.29
CA ILE A 131 8.24 9.01 0.71
C ILE A 131 9.57 9.67 1.08
N ASP A 132 10.17 10.51 0.24
CA ASP A 132 11.50 11.10 0.43
C ASP A 132 11.48 12.54 0.98
N GLN A 133 10.30 13.02 1.38
CA GLN A 133 10.09 14.37 1.88
C GLN A 133 9.80 14.39 3.38
N THR A 134 9.80 15.60 3.96
CA THR A 134 9.66 15.81 5.41
C THR A 134 8.23 16.20 5.86
N GLY A 135 7.32 16.40 4.92
CA GLY A 135 5.93 16.78 5.16
C GLY A 135 5.27 17.26 3.87
N PHE A 136 4.00 17.68 3.96
CA PHE A 136 3.34 18.42 2.89
C PHE A 136 4.03 19.78 2.68
N ASP A 137 4.22 20.15 1.42
CA ASP A 137 4.75 21.46 1.05
C ASP A 137 3.90 22.15 -0.03
N ASP A 138 4.24 23.41 -0.31
CA ASP A 138 3.51 24.22 -1.30
C ASP A 138 3.86 23.80 -2.75
N TYR A 139 4.98 23.11 -2.99
CA TYR A 139 5.36 22.62 -4.32
C TYR A 139 4.49 21.43 -4.75
N ASP A 140 3.91 20.73 -3.77
CA ASP A 140 3.10 19.54 -3.97
C ASP A 140 1.62 19.78 -3.66
N THR A 141 1.22 21.05 -3.69
CA THR A 141 -0.16 21.51 -3.51
C THR A 141 -0.80 21.82 -4.87
N TYR A 142 -1.94 21.19 -5.15
CA TYR A 142 -2.67 21.35 -6.40
C TYR A 142 -4.12 21.73 -6.13
N THR A 143 -4.57 22.86 -6.70
CA THR A 143 -5.99 23.24 -6.65
C THR A 143 -6.81 22.45 -7.66
N TYR A 144 -8.12 22.37 -7.44
CA TYR A 144 -9.04 21.78 -8.42
C TYR A 144 -8.89 22.42 -9.81
N ASP A 145 -8.86 23.75 -9.89
CA ASP A 145 -8.69 24.46 -11.16
C ASP A 145 -7.34 24.16 -11.83
N ALA A 146 -6.27 23.95 -11.06
CA ALA A 146 -4.96 23.59 -11.61
C ALA A 146 -4.95 22.19 -12.24
N LEU A 147 -5.67 21.23 -11.65
CA LEU A 147 -5.74 19.86 -12.15
C LEU A 147 -6.79 19.68 -13.26
N TYR A 148 -8.00 20.23 -13.06
CA TYR A 148 -9.18 19.94 -13.86
C TYR A 148 -9.79 21.16 -14.55
N GLY A 149 -9.39 22.38 -14.20
CA GLY A 149 -9.85 23.62 -14.83
C GLY A 149 -9.20 23.92 -16.19
N VAL A 150 -8.15 23.20 -16.56
CA VAL A 150 -7.40 23.40 -17.81
C VAL A 150 -7.46 22.13 -18.69
N PRO A 151 -7.82 22.23 -19.98
CA PRO A 151 -7.80 21.08 -20.89
C PRO A 151 -6.39 20.50 -21.07
N ARG A 152 -6.27 19.18 -20.89
CA ARG A 152 -5.03 18.42 -21.04
C ARG A 152 -5.18 17.34 -22.10
N TYR A 153 -4.06 16.92 -22.67
CA TYR A 153 -4.05 16.04 -23.83
C TYR A 153 -2.90 15.04 -23.83
N ASN A 154 -3.19 13.86 -24.37
CA ASN A 154 -2.20 12.98 -24.97
C ASN A 154 -1.95 13.41 -26.43
N PHE A 155 -0.71 13.33 -26.90
CA PHE A 155 -0.34 13.65 -28.28
C PHE A 155 0.30 12.43 -28.94
N PRO A 156 -0.49 11.51 -29.53
CA PRO A 156 0.04 10.28 -30.15
C PRO A 156 1.08 10.53 -31.26
N LEU A 157 1.00 11.69 -31.93
CA LEU A 157 1.90 12.08 -33.01
C LEU A 157 3.21 12.72 -32.51
N LEU A 158 3.34 13.01 -31.22
CA LEU A 158 4.46 13.76 -30.63
C LEU A 158 5.82 13.21 -31.05
N TYR A 159 5.96 11.89 -31.00
CA TYR A 159 7.20 11.17 -31.31
C TYR A 159 7.58 11.16 -32.77
N ARG A 160 6.57 11.09 -33.65
CA ARG A 160 6.79 10.95 -35.09
C ARG A 160 7.57 12.13 -35.66
N TYR A 161 7.40 13.29 -35.06
CA TYR A 161 7.90 14.57 -35.55
C TYR A 161 9.02 15.14 -34.66
N TRP A 162 9.45 14.43 -33.62
CA TRP A 162 10.54 14.90 -32.75
C TRP A 162 11.90 14.54 -33.35
N ASN A 163 12.73 15.55 -33.60
CA ASN A 163 14.09 15.37 -34.06
C ASN A 163 15.07 15.44 -32.87
N TYR A 164 15.70 14.31 -32.56
CA TYR A 164 16.64 14.18 -31.44
C TYR A 164 17.96 14.94 -31.65
N THR A 165 18.35 15.20 -32.90
CA THR A 165 19.58 15.96 -33.21
C THR A 165 19.37 17.46 -33.00
N THR A 166 18.26 17.99 -33.50
CA THR A 166 17.95 19.43 -33.38
C THR A 166 17.23 19.78 -32.08
N GLN A 167 16.68 18.78 -31.38
CA GLN A 167 15.81 18.94 -30.20
C GLN A 167 14.60 19.84 -30.50
N ASP A 168 13.99 19.61 -31.66
CA ASP A 168 12.83 20.35 -32.12
C ASP A 168 11.90 19.49 -32.99
N TYR A 169 10.72 20.03 -33.29
CA TYR A 169 9.77 19.38 -34.17
C TYR A 169 10.04 19.72 -35.64
N ASP A 170 10.19 18.70 -36.47
CA ASP A 170 10.29 18.85 -37.92
C ASP A 170 9.51 17.78 -38.67
N ASP A 171 9.22 18.06 -39.94
CA ASP A 171 8.62 17.08 -40.82
C ASP A 171 9.74 16.27 -41.47
N PRO A 172 9.84 14.96 -41.21
CA PRO A 172 10.86 14.12 -41.84
C PRO A 172 10.74 14.10 -43.37
N ASP A 173 9.57 14.41 -43.92
CA ASP A 173 9.35 14.53 -45.36
C ASP A 173 9.66 15.94 -45.93
N GLY A 174 9.92 16.93 -45.05
CA GLY A 174 10.18 18.32 -45.43
C GLY A 174 9.01 19.05 -46.09
N LYS A 175 7.78 18.57 -45.93
CA LYS A 175 6.56 19.13 -46.55
C LYS A 175 5.89 20.19 -45.68
N MET A 176 6.07 20.11 -44.37
CA MET A 176 5.53 21.06 -43.39
C MET A 176 6.64 21.89 -42.76
N SER A 177 6.37 23.18 -42.52
CA SER A 177 7.20 23.99 -41.64
C SER A 177 7.10 23.49 -40.19
N ARG A 178 8.04 23.87 -39.34
CA ARG A 178 8.00 23.58 -37.90
C ARG A 178 6.64 23.90 -37.26
N ASP A 179 6.09 25.07 -37.54
CA ASP A 179 4.81 25.47 -36.94
C ASP A 179 3.63 24.64 -37.48
N GLN A 180 3.65 24.28 -38.77
CA GLN A 180 2.66 23.38 -39.36
C GLN A 180 2.74 21.96 -38.78
N VAL A 181 3.93 21.49 -38.42
CA VAL A 181 4.13 20.22 -37.72
C VAL A 181 3.52 20.27 -36.32
N ILE A 182 3.77 21.34 -35.56
CA ILE A 182 3.20 21.50 -34.22
C ILE A 182 1.67 21.55 -34.28
N ASP A 183 1.11 22.31 -35.23
CA ASP A 183 -0.34 22.36 -35.47
C ASP A 183 -0.91 20.98 -35.83
N HIS A 184 -0.15 20.17 -36.59
CA HIS A 184 -0.55 18.81 -36.95
C HIS A 184 -0.54 17.86 -35.74
N ILE A 185 0.51 17.90 -34.90
CA ILE A 185 0.58 17.14 -33.65
C ILE A 185 -0.61 17.50 -32.76
N PHE A 186 -0.88 18.81 -32.62
CA PHE A 186 -1.98 19.33 -31.84
C PHE A 186 -3.35 18.84 -32.34
N ALA A 187 -3.57 18.84 -33.65
CA ALA A 187 -4.80 18.36 -34.26
C ALA A 187 -5.05 16.87 -34.01
N GLY A 188 -3.98 16.09 -33.81
CA GLY A 188 -4.04 14.68 -33.42
C GLY A 188 -4.18 14.44 -31.91
N GLY A 189 -4.21 15.49 -31.09
CA GLY A 189 -4.28 15.38 -29.64
C GLY A 189 -5.60 14.79 -29.14
N GLN A 190 -5.52 13.88 -28.17
CA GLN A 190 -6.64 13.24 -27.50
C GLN A 190 -6.78 13.82 -26.09
N LYS A 191 -7.99 14.18 -25.67
CA LYS A 191 -8.21 14.81 -24.36
C LYS A 191 -7.95 13.80 -23.25
N GLU A 192 -7.23 14.22 -22.22
CA GLU A 192 -6.89 13.42 -21.04
C GLU A 192 -7.11 14.21 -19.74
N THR A 193 -7.07 13.51 -18.61
CA THR A 193 -7.28 14.07 -17.28
C THR A 193 -6.14 13.75 -16.33
N ALA A 194 -5.98 14.56 -15.28
CA ALA A 194 -5.04 14.26 -14.21
C ALA A 194 -5.57 13.11 -13.35
N LEU A 195 -4.70 12.13 -13.05
CA LEU A 195 -5.04 10.95 -12.26
C LEU A 195 -4.03 10.72 -11.14
N LEU A 196 -4.53 10.23 -10.01
CA LEU A 196 -3.75 9.53 -9.02
C LEU A 196 -3.69 8.05 -9.43
N SER A 197 -2.60 7.71 -10.09
CA SER A 197 -2.30 6.38 -10.60
C SER A 197 -1.92 5.43 -9.48
N VAL A 198 -2.47 4.21 -9.54
CA VAL A 198 -2.04 3.05 -8.73
C VAL A 198 -1.07 2.19 -9.52
N ARG A 199 -1.25 2.10 -10.85
CA ARG A 199 -0.33 1.46 -11.79
C ARG A 199 0.01 2.42 -12.92
N ALA A 200 1.30 2.65 -13.12
CA ALA A 200 1.80 3.47 -14.22
C ALA A 200 2.90 2.72 -14.96
N PHE A 201 2.75 2.56 -16.26
CA PHE A 201 3.76 2.01 -17.13
C PHE A 201 4.41 3.15 -17.89
N SER A 202 5.74 3.16 -17.97
CA SER A 202 6.47 4.13 -18.78
C SER A 202 7.17 3.44 -19.94
N GLN A 203 6.95 3.95 -21.15
CA GLN A 203 7.71 3.55 -22.33
C GLN A 203 8.62 4.70 -22.74
N ARG A 204 9.93 4.49 -22.59
CA ARG A 204 10.95 5.42 -23.11
C ARG A 204 11.41 4.96 -24.48
N TYR A 205 11.02 5.68 -25.52
CA TYR A 205 11.56 5.46 -26.86
C TYR A 205 12.93 6.16 -26.98
N MET A 206 14.03 5.40 -26.92
CA MET A 206 15.35 5.89 -27.36
C MET A 206 15.66 5.34 -28.75
N ILE A 207 15.90 6.25 -29.70
CA ILE A 207 16.41 5.87 -31.03
C ILE A 207 17.93 5.78 -30.92
N THR A 208 18.51 4.59 -31.04
CA THR A 208 19.92 4.47 -31.41
C THR A 208 20.06 4.73 -32.91
N ASP A 209 21.04 5.54 -33.32
CA ASP A 209 21.35 5.82 -34.73
C ASP A 209 21.37 4.52 -35.56
N GLY A 210 20.47 4.41 -36.53
CA GLY A 210 20.33 3.26 -37.43
C GLY A 210 18.98 2.54 -37.41
N LYS A 211 18.08 2.84 -36.46
CA LYS A 211 16.70 2.28 -36.43
C LYS A 211 15.60 3.30 -36.76
N TYR A 212 15.97 4.45 -37.31
CA TYR A 212 15.03 5.48 -37.72
C TYR A 212 14.14 4.97 -38.87
N GLY A 213 12.82 4.98 -38.69
CA GLY A 213 11.84 4.63 -39.73
C GLY A 213 11.63 3.14 -40.01
N THR A 214 12.14 2.22 -39.17
CA THR A 214 12.01 0.77 -39.41
C THR A 214 10.79 0.11 -38.76
N GLY A 215 10.07 0.81 -37.86
CA GLY A 215 8.94 0.23 -37.12
C GLY A 215 9.34 -0.68 -35.95
N ASP A 216 10.63 -0.99 -35.80
CA ASP A 216 11.17 -1.82 -34.71
C ASP A 216 11.58 -0.96 -33.52
N TYR A 217 10.57 -0.53 -32.76
CA TYR A 217 10.72 0.20 -31.51
C TYR A 217 10.42 -0.75 -30.36
N ASN A 218 11.44 -1.40 -29.79
CA ASN A 218 11.17 -2.13 -28.55
C ASN A 218 12.34 -2.04 -27.56
N MET A 219 12.06 -1.39 -26.43
CA MET A 219 12.93 -1.21 -25.27
C MET A 219 12.49 -2.11 -24.10
N GLU A 220 11.40 -2.88 -24.24
CA GLU A 220 10.85 -3.74 -23.17
C GLU A 220 11.90 -4.66 -22.57
N ASN A 221 12.76 -5.28 -23.40
CA ASN A 221 13.68 -6.30 -22.91
C ASN A 221 14.96 -5.78 -22.25
N TYR A 222 15.45 -4.58 -22.58
CA TYR A 222 16.76 -4.13 -22.07
C TYR A 222 16.67 -3.52 -20.66
N TRP A 223 15.51 -2.96 -20.30
CA TRP A 223 15.33 -2.23 -19.05
C TRP A 223 14.44 -2.95 -18.04
N HIS A 224 13.66 -3.97 -18.47
CA HIS A 224 13.03 -4.95 -17.55
C HIS A 224 14.10 -5.66 -16.70
N ASP A 225 15.16 -6.15 -17.35
CA ASP A 225 16.28 -6.84 -16.69
C ASP A 225 17.15 -5.91 -15.82
N MET A 226 16.98 -4.59 -15.96
CA MET A 226 17.67 -3.56 -15.17
C MET A 226 16.77 -2.90 -14.10
N GLY A 227 15.51 -3.33 -13.93
CA GLY A 227 14.57 -2.76 -12.96
C GLY A 227 14.15 -1.31 -13.28
N LEU A 228 14.18 -0.94 -14.56
CA LEU A 228 13.96 0.43 -15.05
C LEU A 228 12.66 0.60 -15.85
N LEU A 229 11.84 -0.45 -15.92
CA LEU A 229 10.42 -0.32 -16.22
C LEU A 229 9.70 -0.04 -14.90
N ASP A 230 8.87 1.00 -14.87
CA ASP A 230 8.04 1.39 -13.70
C ASP A 230 6.94 0.35 -13.40
N ASN A 231 7.25 -0.93 -13.27
CA ASN A 231 6.26 -1.96 -12.91
C ASN A 231 6.13 -2.16 -11.39
N GLU A 232 6.82 -1.35 -10.59
CA GLU A 232 6.69 -1.39 -9.14
C GLU A 232 5.50 -0.55 -8.66
N ARG A 233 4.84 -1.05 -7.60
CA ARG A 233 3.67 -0.42 -6.95
C ARG A 233 4.00 1.01 -6.53
N THR A 234 3.56 2.00 -7.31
CA THR A 234 3.82 3.41 -7.04
C THR A 234 2.52 4.21 -7.12
N LEU A 235 2.08 4.74 -5.98
CA LEU A 235 1.04 5.77 -5.99
C LEU A 235 1.64 7.05 -6.57
N ARG A 236 1.05 7.56 -7.66
CA ARG A 236 1.65 8.63 -8.47
C ARG A 236 0.60 9.62 -8.96
N LEU A 237 0.88 10.91 -8.87
CA LEU A 237 0.08 11.91 -9.60
C LEU A 237 0.57 12.00 -11.05
N MET A 238 -0.28 11.63 -11.99
CA MET A 238 -0.10 11.75 -13.44
C MET A 238 -0.79 13.02 -13.93
N LYS A 239 -0.01 13.94 -14.50
CA LYS A 239 -0.49 15.25 -14.97
C LYS A 239 -0.14 15.46 -16.45
N PRO A 240 -1.07 15.21 -17.40
CA PRO A 240 -0.81 15.33 -18.83
C PRO A 240 -0.56 16.78 -19.26
N MET A 241 0.03 16.95 -20.44
CA MET A 241 0.38 18.26 -20.99
C MET A 241 -0.84 19.10 -21.36
N THR A 242 -0.72 20.42 -21.20
CA THR A 242 -1.58 21.37 -21.88
C THR A 242 -1.10 21.60 -23.31
N LYS A 243 -1.94 22.26 -24.10
CA LYS A 243 -1.56 22.69 -25.45
C LYS A 243 -0.41 23.70 -25.43
N ASP A 244 -0.40 24.60 -24.46
CA ASP A 244 0.65 25.62 -24.32
C ASP A 244 1.99 24.98 -23.93
N ASP A 245 1.97 23.90 -23.14
CA ASP A 245 3.18 23.14 -22.82
C ASP A 245 3.81 22.53 -24.08
N LEU A 246 2.99 22.00 -24.99
CA LEU A 246 3.47 21.48 -26.28
C LEU A 246 4.08 22.59 -27.14
N TYR A 247 3.36 23.70 -27.34
CA TYR A 247 3.84 24.81 -28.17
C TYR A 247 5.16 25.39 -27.68
N ASN A 248 5.30 25.52 -26.35
CA ASN A 248 6.47 26.12 -25.73
C ASN A 248 7.58 25.10 -25.40
N LYS A 249 7.35 23.80 -25.66
CA LYS A 249 8.23 22.71 -25.25
C LYS A 249 8.54 22.77 -23.75
N THR A 250 7.55 23.06 -22.93
CA THR A 250 7.72 23.10 -21.47
C THR A 250 7.92 21.67 -20.95
N PRO A 251 9.02 21.37 -20.23
CA PRO A 251 9.16 20.10 -19.53
C PRO A 251 8.01 19.88 -18.53
N THR A 252 7.33 18.75 -18.63
CA THR A 252 6.17 18.36 -17.79
C THR A 252 6.35 17.03 -17.07
N ALA A 253 7.43 16.28 -17.31
CA ALA A 253 7.68 15.05 -16.56
C ALA A 253 7.87 15.33 -15.05
N ALA A 254 8.53 16.43 -14.71
CA ALA A 254 8.73 16.88 -13.34
C ALA A 254 7.44 17.38 -12.67
N ASP A 255 6.35 17.54 -13.41
CA ASP A 255 5.04 17.91 -12.86
C ASP A 255 4.25 16.71 -12.32
N SER A 256 4.72 15.48 -12.63
CA SER A 256 4.26 14.27 -11.97
C SER A 256 4.90 14.12 -10.57
N ARG A 257 4.19 13.48 -9.64
CA ARG A 257 4.68 13.16 -8.28
C ARG A 257 4.68 11.68 -8.05
N TYR A 258 5.75 11.13 -7.49
CA TYR A 258 6.03 9.70 -7.43
C TYR A 258 6.13 9.25 -5.96
N TRP A 259 5.78 8.00 -5.68
CA TRP A 259 5.84 7.44 -4.33
C TRP A 259 5.07 8.27 -3.29
N VAL A 260 3.87 8.69 -3.68
CA VAL A 260 2.97 9.43 -2.79
C VAL A 260 2.60 8.53 -1.61
N ALA A 261 2.94 8.94 -0.40
CA ALA A 261 2.64 8.20 0.83
C ALA A 261 1.53 8.85 1.67
N ASN A 262 1.36 10.17 1.55
CA ASN A 262 0.26 10.86 2.21
C ASN A 262 -0.43 11.82 1.26
N ILE A 263 -1.74 11.95 1.46
CA ILE A 263 -2.63 12.80 0.70
C ILE A 263 -3.44 13.62 1.69
N LEU A 264 -3.42 14.93 1.56
CA LEU A 264 -4.22 15.84 2.37
C LEU A 264 -5.22 16.59 1.49
N LEU A 265 -6.50 16.45 1.80
CA LEU A 265 -7.56 17.26 1.22
C LEU A 265 -7.76 18.53 2.07
N ASP A 266 -7.46 19.68 1.47
CA ASP A 266 -7.58 21.00 2.04
C ASP A 266 -8.76 21.73 1.38
N MET A 267 -9.94 21.60 1.99
CA MET A 267 -11.17 22.15 1.44
C MET A 267 -11.29 23.64 1.74
N ALA A 268 -11.75 24.42 0.76
CA ALA A 268 -12.01 25.85 0.96
C ALA A 268 -13.08 26.08 2.05
N ALA A 269 -14.05 25.18 2.12
CA ALA A 269 -15.00 25.08 3.23
C ALA A 269 -14.67 23.86 4.09
N ALA A 270 -13.66 24.00 4.95
CA ALA A 270 -13.20 22.94 5.83
C ALA A 270 -14.33 22.42 6.73
N PRO A 271 -14.49 21.08 6.88
CA PRO A 271 -15.55 20.50 7.69
C PRO A 271 -15.35 20.78 9.18
N ASP A 272 -16.46 20.94 9.88
CA ASP A 272 -16.49 21.04 11.35
C ASP A 272 -16.42 19.63 11.96
N LEU A 273 -15.20 19.11 12.07
CA LEU A 273 -14.92 17.78 12.61
C LEU A 273 -13.91 17.90 13.75
N GLU A 274 -14.34 17.60 14.97
CA GLU A 274 -13.45 17.49 16.12
C GLU A 274 -12.69 16.15 16.09
N PRO A 275 -11.34 16.16 16.28
CA PRO A 275 -10.58 14.93 16.35
C PRO A 275 -10.95 14.12 17.61
N LEU A 276 -10.96 12.80 17.48
CA LEU A 276 -11.19 11.87 18.60
C LEU A 276 -10.06 11.93 19.65
N GLY A 277 -8.92 12.51 19.28
CA GLY A 277 -7.75 12.71 20.13
C GLY A 277 -6.48 12.89 19.29
N ALA A 278 -5.34 12.97 19.99
CA ALA A 278 -4.02 12.96 19.38
C ALA A 278 -3.35 11.61 19.63
N VAL A 279 -2.75 11.03 18.58
CA VAL A 279 -1.99 9.80 18.72
C VAL A 279 -0.69 10.08 19.48
N VAL A 280 -0.29 9.16 20.35
CA VAL A 280 0.99 9.21 21.06
C VAL A 280 2.10 8.72 20.14
N ARG A 281 3.25 9.39 20.17
CA ARG A 281 4.42 8.98 19.38
C ARG A 281 4.80 7.52 19.65
N PRO A 282 5.12 6.72 18.62
CA PRO A 282 5.56 5.36 18.83
C PRO A 282 6.93 5.34 19.52
N THR A 283 7.16 4.28 20.27
CA THR A 283 8.46 3.94 20.85
C THR A 283 8.94 2.63 20.25
N ALA A 284 10.22 2.31 20.43
CA ALA A 284 10.72 0.99 20.10
C ALA A 284 11.77 0.54 21.10
N ALA A 285 11.82 -0.77 21.32
CA ALA A 285 12.89 -1.45 22.03
C ALA A 285 13.70 -2.28 21.04
N MET A 286 15.03 -2.28 21.22
CA MET A 286 15.94 -3.13 20.46
C MET A 286 16.67 -4.10 21.37
N THR A 287 16.75 -5.33 20.92
CA THR A 287 17.41 -6.45 21.57
C THR A 287 18.22 -7.23 20.54
N GLU A 288 19.00 -8.24 20.95
CA GLU A 288 19.94 -8.92 20.05
C GLU A 288 20.19 -10.41 20.34
N ASP A 289 20.51 -11.20 19.31
CA ASP A 289 21.13 -12.52 19.45
C ASP A 289 22.57 -12.50 18.91
N ALA A 290 23.14 -13.65 18.51
CA ALA A 290 24.48 -13.69 17.93
C ALA A 290 24.59 -12.95 16.59
N ASP A 291 23.55 -13.00 15.77
CA ASP A 291 23.58 -12.65 14.34
C ASP A 291 22.67 -11.47 14.00
N ASN A 292 21.65 -11.19 14.82
CA ASN A 292 20.57 -10.24 14.51
C ASN A 292 20.23 -9.30 15.67
N TYR A 293 19.73 -8.12 15.30
CA TYR A 293 18.94 -7.22 16.14
C TYR A 293 17.45 -7.49 15.93
N TYR A 294 16.67 -7.32 16.99
CA TYR A 294 15.22 -7.47 16.99
C TYR A 294 14.61 -6.17 17.51
N ILE A 295 13.72 -5.57 16.72
CA ILE A 295 13.10 -4.29 17.04
C ILE A 295 11.61 -4.48 17.19
N ARG A 296 11.08 -4.04 18.34
CA ARG A 296 9.64 -4.08 18.65
C ARG A 296 9.14 -2.67 18.85
N PHE A 297 8.11 -2.30 18.12
CA PHE A 297 7.46 -1.00 18.26
C PHE A 297 6.28 -1.09 19.22
N ASP A 298 6.02 0.02 19.91
CA ASP A 298 4.87 0.15 20.80
C ASP A 298 4.27 1.57 20.71
N CYS A 299 2.98 1.70 20.98
CA CYS A 299 2.27 2.96 21.02
C CYS A 299 1.23 2.93 22.15
N ALA A 300 1.29 3.94 23.02
CA ALA A 300 0.36 4.05 24.15
C ALA A 300 -1.09 4.39 23.71
N THR A 301 -1.33 4.71 22.44
CA THR A 301 -2.68 4.96 21.91
C THR A 301 -3.34 3.64 21.50
N PRO A 302 -4.40 3.19 22.19
CA PRO A 302 -5.04 1.91 21.88
C PRO A 302 -5.61 1.90 20.45
N GLY A 303 -5.32 0.84 19.71
CA GLY A 303 -5.79 0.65 18.33
C GLY A 303 -5.12 1.56 17.30
N ALA A 304 -3.99 2.20 17.63
CA ALA A 304 -3.17 2.89 16.64
C ALA A 304 -2.35 1.88 15.81
N THR A 305 -2.26 2.13 14.51
CA THR A 305 -1.35 1.43 13.62
C THR A 305 0.01 2.09 13.71
N ILE A 306 1.08 1.30 13.87
CA ILE A 306 2.44 1.80 13.79
C ILE A 306 2.95 1.53 12.38
N LEU A 307 3.48 2.55 11.72
CA LEU A 307 4.19 2.42 10.45
C LEU A 307 5.69 2.61 10.70
N TYR A 308 6.53 1.81 10.05
CA TYR A 308 7.99 1.91 10.14
C TYR A 308 8.63 1.91 8.74
N ASN A 309 9.88 2.38 8.64
CA ASN A 309 10.66 2.25 7.40
C ASN A 309 11.36 0.88 7.37
N HIS A 310 11.04 0.04 6.38
CA HIS A 310 11.77 -1.22 6.16
C HIS A 310 13.11 -1.01 5.42
N ASN A 311 13.38 0.19 4.90
CA ASN A 311 14.65 0.52 4.27
C ASN A 311 15.65 0.97 5.35
N TYR A 312 16.46 0.03 5.81
CA TYR A 312 17.40 0.21 6.91
C TYR A 312 18.63 1.05 6.53
N ILE A 313 18.85 1.33 5.24
CA ILE A 313 20.04 2.02 4.74
C ILE A 313 19.81 3.54 4.61
N SER A 314 18.55 4.00 4.54
CA SER A 314 18.18 5.41 4.43
C SER A 314 17.02 5.75 5.37
N PRO A 315 17.31 6.25 6.59
CA PRO A 315 16.28 6.66 7.55
C PRO A 315 15.57 7.96 7.16
N SER A 316 15.87 8.53 5.98
CA SER A 316 15.28 9.77 5.50
C SER A 316 13.86 9.61 4.97
N TYR A 317 13.41 8.37 4.73
CA TYR A 317 12.11 8.11 4.14
C TYR A 317 10.98 8.04 5.17
N VAL A 318 9.78 8.44 4.74
CA VAL A 318 8.54 8.35 5.52
C VAL A 318 8.20 6.89 5.80
N PRO A 319 7.74 6.54 7.01
CA PRO A 319 7.29 5.20 7.33
C PRO A 319 5.99 4.84 6.60
N THR A 320 6.02 3.77 5.81
CA THR A 320 4.88 3.29 5.01
C THR A 320 4.56 1.81 5.21
N MET A 321 5.34 1.07 6.01
CA MET A 321 5.12 -0.35 6.26
C MET A 321 4.41 -0.55 7.60
N ALA A 322 3.25 -1.22 7.61
CA ALA A 322 2.50 -1.50 8.83
C ALA A 322 3.21 -2.52 9.73
N TYR A 323 3.22 -2.24 11.03
CA TYR A 323 3.78 -3.12 12.05
C TYR A 323 2.77 -4.19 12.48
N ASP A 324 3.07 -5.45 12.18
CA ASP A 324 2.21 -6.61 12.46
C ASP A 324 2.27 -7.05 13.95
N GLY A 325 3.26 -6.59 14.71
CA GLY A 325 3.54 -7.01 16.10
C GLY A 325 4.70 -8.01 16.22
N THR A 326 5.22 -8.52 15.11
CA THR A 326 6.42 -9.38 15.06
C THR A 326 7.67 -8.51 15.25
N ALA A 327 8.77 -9.04 15.79
CA ALA A 327 10.00 -8.23 15.82
C ALA A 327 10.50 -8.01 14.39
N VAL A 328 10.90 -6.78 14.08
CA VAL A 328 11.66 -6.47 12.87
C VAL A 328 13.08 -6.98 13.07
N VAL A 329 13.48 -7.96 12.27
CA VAL A 329 14.78 -8.63 12.37
C VAL A 329 15.77 -7.98 11.42
N ILE A 330 16.90 -7.51 11.96
CA ILE A 330 17.95 -6.83 11.21
C ILE A 330 19.29 -7.53 11.44
N PRO A 331 19.99 -8.01 10.40
CA PRO A 331 21.32 -8.59 10.54
C PRO A 331 22.31 -7.61 11.17
N LYS A 332 23.08 -8.07 12.16
CA LYS A 332 24.13 -7.24 12.79
C LYS A 332 25.22 -6.80 11.82
N SER A 333 25.45 -7.60 10.78
CA SER A 333 26.40 -7.29 9.71
C SER A 333 26.10 -5.97 9.00
N TRP A 334 24.84 -5.49 9.03
CA TRP A 334 24.45 -4.22 8.44
C TRP A 334 24.71 -3.02 9.35
N PHE A 335 24.76 -3.24 10.67
CA PHE A 335 24.98 -2.21 11.68
C PHE A 335 26.11 -2.60 12.64
N PRO A 336 27.37 -2.60 12.18
CA PRO A 336 28.53 -2.99 12.98
C PRO A 336 28.79 -2.06 14.18
N SER A 337 28.21 -0.84 14.18
CA SER A 337 28.29 0.10 15.29
C SER A 337 27.40 -0.28 16.49
N GLY A 338 26.49 -1.24 16.33
CA GLY A 338 25.50 -1.56 17.36
C GLY A 338 24.37 -0.54 17.48
N THR A 339 24.32 0.48 16.62
CA THR A 339 23.26 1.49 16.63
C THR A 339 22.42 1.37 15.37
N VAL A 340 21.12 1.13 15.52
CA VAL A 340 20.16 1.15 14.43
C VAL A 340 19.39 2.46 14.46
N THR A 341 19.26 3.12 13.31
CA THR A 341 18.40 4.31 13.17
C THR A 341 17.22 3.96 12.27
N MET A 342 16.01 4.17 12.79
CA MET A 342 14.76 3.94 12.05
C MET A 342 13.85 5.15 12.17
N THR A 343 12.91 5.29 11.25
CA THR A 343 11.77 6.19 11.37
C THR A 343 10.50 5.38 11.61
N ALA A 344 9.65 5.90 12.48
CA ALA A 344 8.34 5.35 12.74
C ALA A 344 7.31 6.46 12.90
N ARG A 345 6.03 6.12 12.74
CA ARG A 345 4.89 6.98 13.07
C ARG A 345 3.75 6.11 13.55
N ALA A 346 2.87 6.67 14.36
CA ALA A 346 1.67 5.97 14.79
C ALA A 346 0.46 6.78 14.33
N VAL A 347 -0.51 6.10 13.73
CA VAL A 347 -1.68 6.73 13.13
C VAL A 347 -2.96 6.02 13.58
N LYS A 348 -4.06 6.76 13.63
CA LYS A 348 -5.37 6.25 13.99
C LYS A 348 -6.44 7.08 13.32
N GLU A 349 -7.42 6.42 12.68
CA GLU A 349 -8.54 7.10 12.03
C GLU A 349 -9.29 7.99 13.02
N GLY A 350 -9.69 9.17 12.56
CA GLY A 350 -10.37 10.19 13.36
C GLY A 350 -9.46 10.95 14.34
N CYS A 351 -8.17 10.62 14.43
CA CYS A 351 -7.21 11.32 15.29
C CYS A 351 -6.24 12.21 14.50
N THR A 352 -5.61 13.15 15.20
CA THR A 352 -4.43 13.87 14.68
C THR A 352 -3.18 13.01 14.89
N ASP A 353 -2.28 13.00 13.91
CA ASP A 353 -0.99 12.31 13.97
C ASP A 353 0.05 13.12 14.80
N ALA A 354 0.95 12.44 15.50
CA ALA A 354 2.10 13.04 16.19
C ALA A 354 3.35 13.24 15.30
N GLY A 355 3.25 12.83 14.04
CA GLY A 355 4.27 12.93 13.01
C GLY A 355 5.30 11.80 13.05
N VAL A 356 6.24 11.88 12.10
CA VAL A 356 7.35 10.93 12.02
C VAL A 356 8.35 11.18 13.16
N VAL A 357 8.77 10.09 13.82
CA VAL A 357 9.82 10.09 14.83
C VAL A 357 11.04 9.31 14.32
N THR A 358 12.22 9.88 14.49
CA THR A 358 13.49 9.17 14.30
C THR A 358 13.90 8.50 15.61
N LEU A 359 14.04 7.18 15.57
CA LEU A 359 14.43 6.33 16.68
C LEU A 359 15.89 5.92 16.51
N LYS A 360 16.73 6.26 17.50
CA LYS A 360 18.11 5.78 17.59
C LYS A 360 18.16 4.69 18.65
N LEU A 361 18.38 3.46 18.21
CA LEU A 361 18.23 2.26 19.01
C LEU A 361 19.60 1.64 19.26
N THR A 362 19.85 1.26 20.51
CA THR A 362 20.99 0.44 20.94
C THR A 362 20.44 -0.78 21.69
N PRO A 363 21.11 -1.95 21.66
CA PRO A 363 20.61 -3.13 22.34
C PRO A 363 20.42 -2.83 23.84
N GLY A 364 19.18 -2.94 24.32
CA GLY A 364 18.83 -2.82 25.74
C GLY A 364 18.94 -4.14 26.51
N GLY A 365 19.42 -5.19 25.85
CA GLY A 365 19.51 -6.57 26.32
C GLY A 365 19.62 -7.55 25.16
N THR A 366 19.74 -8.84 25.45
CA THR A 366 19.59 -9.89 24.43
C THR A 366 18.12 -10.06 24.05
N GLU A 367 17.80 -10.45 22.81
CA GLU A 367 16.42 -10.74 22.40
C GLU A 367 15.88 -11.80 23.32
N GLN A 368 14.95 -11.37 24.16
CA GLN A 368 14.14 -12.27 24.93
C GLN A 368 13.07 -12.74 23.95
N ALA A 369 13.45 -13.68 23.07
CA ALA A 369 12.54 -14.36 22.16
C ALA A 369 11.25 -14.64 22.94
N TRP A 370 10.08 -14.16 22.45
CA TRP A 370 8.80 -14.18 23.17
C TRP A 370 8.77 -15.35 24.16
N GLN A 371 9.11 -15.12 25.43
CA GLN A 371 9.30 -16.28 26.31
C GLN A 371 7.91 -16.76 26.61
N SER A 372 7.54 -17.87 25.96
CA SER A 372 6.25 -18.48 26.18
C SER A 372 6.07 -18.59 27.69
N PRO A 373 5.05 -17.93 28.27
CA PRO A 373 4.73 -18.14 29.67
C PRO A 373 4.17 -19.56 29.88
N PHE A 374 3.92 -20.28 28.78
CA PHE A 374 3.30 -21.59 28.78
C PHE A 374 4.32 -22.72 28.69
N THR A 375 4.12 -23.72 29.54
CA THR A 375 4.96 -24.92 29.58
C THR A 375 4.75 -25.86 28.39
N ASP A 376 3.64 -25.69 27.67
CA ASP A 376 3.20 -26.49 26.53
C ASP A 376 3.43 -25.80 25.17
N VAL A 377 4.14 -24.67 25.15
CA VAL A 377 4.54 -23.98 23.92
C VAL A 377 6.03 -23.67 23.97
N LYS A 378 6.80 -24.37 23.14
CA LYS A 378 8.26 -24.26 23.04
C LYS A 378 8.63 -23.39 21.86
N ASN A 379 9.78 -22.71 21.94
CA ASN A 379 10.31 -21.88 20.84
C ASN A 379 10.62 -22.65 19.54
N THR A 380 10.69 -23.97 19.60
CA THR A 380 10.85 -24.85 18.42
C THR A 380 9.53 -25.29 17.80
N ASP A 381 8.39 -25.00 18.43
CA ASP A 381 7.10 -25.41 17.91
C ASP A 381 6.69 -24.54 16.73
N TRP A 382 6.14 -25.15 15.68
CA TRP A 382 5.75 -24.45 14.44
C TRP A 382 4.74 -23.33 14.69
N PHE A 383 3.93 -23.45 15.75
CA PHE A 383 2.92 -22.47 16.16
C PHE A 383 3.44 -21.43 17.16
N TYR A 384 4.71 -21.47 17.60
CA TYR A 384 5.22 -20.58 18.64
C TYR A 384 4.95 -19.09 18.34
N ASN A 385 5.24 -18.65 17.12
CA ASN A 385 4.99 -17.27 16.72
C ASN A 385 3.49 -16.95 16.58
N ALA A 386 2.68 -17.92 16.16
CA ALA A 386 1.23 -17.77 16.07
C ALA A 386 0.58 -17.63 17.45
N VAL A 387 1.05 -18.42 18.43
CA VAL A 387 0.63 -18.27 19.83
C VAL A 387 1.06 -16.92 20.38
N GLY A 388 2.31 -16.51 20.15
CA GLY A 388 2.79 -15.19 20.52
C GLY A 388 1.91 -14.06 19.98
N TYR A 389 1.50 -14.17 18.70
CA TYR A 389 0.61 -13.21 18.05
C TYR A 389 -0.76 -13.10 18.76
N VAL A 390 -1.51 -14.21 18.88
CA VAL A 390 -2.86 -14.17 19.45
C VAL A 390 -2.89 -13.78 20.92
N MET A 391 -1.85 -14.12 21.68
CA MET A 391 -1.74 -13.74 23.09
C MET A 391 -1.38 -12.27 23.27
N THR A 392 -0.45 -11.76 22.47
CA THR A 392 -0.03 -10.34 22.53
C THR A 392 -1.17 -9.41 22.11
N LYS A 393 -1.98 -9.84 21.13
CA LYS A 393 -3.18 -9.12 20.69
C LYS A 393 -4.38 -9.33 21.62
N GLY A 394 -4.26 -10.17 22.65
CA GLY A 394 -5.34 -10.45 23.61
C GLY A 394 -6.54 -11.17 23.00
N LEU A 395 -6.37 -11.90 21.89
CA LEU A 395 -7.46 -12.54 21.15
C LEU A 395 -7.94 -13.81 21.87
N PHE A 396 -7.00 -14.59 22.41
CA PHE A 396 -7.27 -15.88 23.04
C PHE A 396 -7.17 -15.76 24.56
N ASP A 397 -8.09 -16.44 25.26
CA ASP A 397 -7.95 -16.70 26.69
C ASP A 397 -7.20 -18.02 26.91
N THR A 398 -6.65 -18.19 28.12
CA THR A 398 -6.04 -19.44 28.58
C THR A 398 -6.68 -19.91 29.87
N ALA A 399 -6.82 -21.24 30.03
CA ALA A 399 -7.40 -21.83 31.23
C ALA A 399 -6.54 -21.57 32.49
N THR A 400 -5.22 -21.48 32.30
CA THR A 400 -4.28 -21.09 33.35
C THR A 400 -3.23 -20.11 32.81
N PRO A 401 -2.52 -19.37 33.67
CA PRO A 401 -1.42 -18.50 33.22
C PRO A 401 -0.24 -19.24 32.57
N ALA A 402 -0.14 -20.58 32.72
CA ALA A 402 1.02 -21.38 32.34
C ALA A 402 0.75 -22.46 31.29
N SER A 403 -0.45 -22.52 30.71
CA SER A 403 -0.78 -23.47 29.63
C SER A 403 -1.66 -22.82 28.57
N PHE A 404 -1.25 -22.93 27.31
CA PHE A 404 -2.01 -22.44 26.15
C PHE A 404 -2.96 -23.50 25.59
N GLU A 405 -2.64 -24.78 25.80
CA GLU A 405 -3.33 -25.95 25.26
C GLU A 405 -3.36 -25.95 23.71
N PRO A 406 -2.21 -25.97 23.02
CA PRO A 406 -2.14 -25.80 21.56
C PRO A 406 -2.91 -26.84 20.77
N ASP A 407 -3.03 -28.07 21.30
CA ASP A 407 -3.73 -29.19 20.68
C ASP A 407 -5.20 -29.29 21.10
N ALA A 408 -5.67 -28.46 22.05
CA ALA A 408 -7.07 -28.48 22.44
C ALA A 408 -7.95 -27.98 21.27
N PRO A 409 -9.17 -28.54 21.13
CA PRO A 409 -10.10 -28.10 20.10
C PRO A 409 -10.44 -26.62 20.23
N MET A 410 -10.47 -25.91 19.10
CA MET A 410 -11.04 -24.57 19.04
C MET A 410 -12.57 -24.69 18.90
N THR A 411 -13.35 -23.96 19.71
CA THR A 411 -14.81 -23.94 19.56
C THR A 411 -15.28 -22.80 18.65
N ARG A 412 -16.52 -22.90 18.16
CA ARG A 412 -17.16 -21.84 17.36
C ARG A 412 -17.26 -20.51 18.12
N ALA A 413 -17.63 -20.56 19.40
CA ALA A 413 -17.67 -19.38 20.27
C ALA A 413 -16.30 -18.75 20.48
N MET A 414 -15.24 -19.57 20.62
CA MET A 414 -13.88 -19.06 20.76
C MET A 414 -13.43 -18.29 19.50
N LEU A 415 -13.75 -18.78 18.30
CA LEU A 415 -13.39 -18.05 17.08
C LEU A 415 -14.19 -16.75 16.96
N ALA A 416 -15.51 -16.78 17.24
CA ALA A 416 -16.32 -15.56 17.26
C ALA A 416 -15.79 -14.54 18.27
N THR A 417 -15.34 -14.99 19.44
CA THR A 417 -14.73 -14.15 20.49
C THR A 417 -13.41 -13.56 20.04
N ALA A 418 -12.55 -14.33 19.36
CA ALA A 418 -11.30 -13.83 18.83
C ALA A 418 -11.53 -12.72 17.79
N LEU A 419 -12.48 -12.90 16.86
CA LEU A 419 -12.83 -11.88 15.85
C LEU A 419 -13.47 -10.64 16.49
N TYR A 420 -14.34 -10.83 17.48
CA TYR A 420 -14.94 -9.72 18.23
C TYR A 420 -13.89 -8.87 18.96
N ARG A 421 -12.89 -9.51 19.57
CA ARG A 421 -11.76 -8.83 20.22
C ARG A 421 -10.84 -8.15 19.22
N LEU A 422 -10.62 -8.79 18.08
CA LEU A 422 -9.87 -8.21 16.96
C LEU A 422 -10.51 -6.91 16.47
N GLU A 423 -11.84 -6.84 16.44
CA GLU A 423 -12.60 -5.64 16.09
C GLU A 423 -12.74 -4.62 17.25
N GLY A 424 -11.99 -4.80 18.35
CA GLY A 424 -11.99 -3.87 19.48
C GLY A 424 -13.19 -3.99 20.41
N SER A 425 -13.89 -5.13 20.40
CA SER A 425 -15.04 -5.42 21.28
C SER A 425 -16.19 -4.40 21.17
N PRO A 426 -16.77 -4.20 19.97
CA PRO A 426 -17.82 -3.22 19.73
C PRO A 426 -19.06 -3.43 20.62
N ALA A 427 -19.75 -2.33 20.93
CA ALA A 427 -20.97 -2.40 21.73
C ALA A 427 -22.07 -3.17 21.01
N VAL A 428 -22.71 -4.09 21.72
CA VAL A 428 -23.85 -4.90 21.24
C VAL A 428 -25.09 -4.62 22.06
N VAL A 429 -26.22 -4.52 21.38
CA VAL A 429 -27.53 -4.55 22.04
C VAL A 429 -27.81 -6.01 22.40
N SER A 430 -27.97 -6.30 23.68
CA SER A 430 -28.23 -7.67 24.14
C SER A 430 -29.46 -8.25 23.46
N GLY A 431 -29.27 -9.31 22.68
CA GLY A 431 -30.31 -10.10 22.02
C GLY A 431 -30.06 -11.59 22.27
N GLY A 432 -31.11 -12.39 22.23
CA GLY A 432 -31.01 -13.85 22.24
C GLY A 432 -30.95 -14.39 20.81
N ALA A 433 -29.91 -14.05 20.04
CA ALA A 433 -29.78 -14.46 18.63
C ALA A 433 -29.90 -15.99 18.45
N PHE A 434 -29.43 -16.74 19.45
CA PHE A 434 -29.50 -18.19 19.46
C PHE A 434 -30.00 -18.70 20.81
N THR A 435 -30.82 -19.73 20.77
CA THR A 435 -31.48 -20.33 21.94
C THR A 435 -30.54 -21.11 22.85
N ASP A 436 -29.38 -21.52 22.33
CA ASP A 436 -28.33 -22.25 23.05
C ASP A 436 -27.16 -21.36 23.49
N VAL A 437 -27.31 -20.03 23.44
CA VAL A 437 -26.34 -19.06 23.95
C VAL A 437 -27.01 -18.22 25.05
N PRO A 438 -26.80 -18.55 26.34
CA PRO A 438 -27.34 -17.78 27.45
C PRO A 438 -26.86 -16.31 27.43
N ALA A 439 -27.74 -15.37 27.78
CA ALA A 439 -27.42 -13.93 27.72
C ALA A 439 -26.28 -13.50 28.66
N ASP A 440 -26.00 -14.30 29.70
CA ASP A 440 -24.93 -14.12 30.67
C ASP A 440 -23.68 -14.95 30.37
N ALA A 441 -23.66 -15.70 29.26
CA ALA A 441 -22.49 -16.46 28.85
C ALA A 441 -21.32 -15.50 28.47
N PRO A 442 -20.05 -15.85 28.77
CA PRO A 442 -18.90 -14.98 28.51
C PRO A 442 -18.76 -14.56 27.04
N ASP A 443 -19.14 -15.44 26.12
CA ASP A 443 -19.11 -15.31 24.68
C ASP A 443 -20.39 -14.69 24.09
N ALA A 444 -21.45 -14.48 24.89
CA ALA A 444 -22.76 -14.02 24.41
C ALA A 444 -22.66 -12.72 23.60
N LYS A 445 -21.84 -11.77 24.04
CA LYS A 445 -21.62 -10.50 23.33
C LYS A 445 -20.93 -10.72 21.99
N ALA A 446 -19.90 -11.55 21.95
CA ALA A 446 -19.15 -11.84 20.74
C ALA A 446 -20.01 -12.59 19.72
N VAL A 447 -20.79 -13.57 20.17
CA VAL A 447 -21.71 -14.32 19.32
C VAL A 447 -22.82 -13.42 18.79
N GLN A 448 -23.39 -12.56 19.65
CA GLN A 448 -24.40 -11.59 19.23
C GLN A 448 -23.84 -10.62 18.18
N TRP A 449 -22.65 -10.06 18.42
CA TRP A 449 -21.99 -9.18 17.44
C TRP A 449 -21.73 -9.90 16.13
N ALA A 450 -21.20 -11.12 16.18
CA ALA A 450 -20.90 -11.90 14.99
C ALA A 450 -22.17 -12.23 14.20
N PHE A 451 -23.30 -12.43 14.88
CA PHE A 451 -24.60 -12.63 14.23
C PHE A 451 -25.10 -11.35 13.57
N ASP A 452 -25.10 -10.24 14.31
CA ASP A 452 -25.54 -8.93 13.81
C ASP A 452 -24.68 -8.45 12.63
N SER A 453 -23.41 -8.84 12.61
CA SER A 453 -22.43 -8.55 11.57
C SER A 453 -22.48 -9.53 10.40
N GLY A 454 -23.34 -10.55 10.44
CA GLY A 454 -23.48 -11.56 9.40
C GLY A 454 -22.31 -12.56 9.30
N ILE A 455 -21.38 -12.54 10.27
CA ILE A 455 -20.21 -13.43 10.34
C ILE A 455 -20.64 -14.85 10.68
N VAL A 456 -21.66 -14.99 11.54
CA VAL A 456 -22.25 -16.29 11.90
C VAL A 456 -23.75 -16.33 11.61
N GLN A 457 -24.25 -17.49 11.20
CA GLN A 457 -25.65 -17.70 10.81
C GLN A 457 -26.36 -18.81 11.61
N GLY A 458 -25.65 -19.44 12.56
CA GLY A 458 -26.12 -20.62 13.30
C GLY A 458 -25.92 -21.94 12.55
N ASP A 459 -26.34 -23.06 13.14
CA ASP A 459 -26.32 -24.40 12.53
C ASP A 459 -27.74 -24.94 12.21
N GLY A 460 -28.77 -24.13 12.45
CA GLY A 460 -30.18 -24.44 12.19
C GLY A 460 -31.04 -24.42 13.46
N GLY A 461 -32.35 -24.30 13.32
CA GLY A 461 -33.28 -24.36 14.48
C GLY A 461 -33.06 -23.29 15.56
N ALA A 462 -32.55 -22.11 15.18
CA ALA A 462 -32.15 -21.02 16.09
C ALA A 462 -31.07 -21.42 17.11
N ARG A 463 -30.08 -22.21 16.68
CA ARG A 463 -28.94 -22.65 17.47
C ARG A 463 -27.61 -22.21 16.85
N PHE A 464 -26.61 -21.98 17.70
CA PHE A 464 -25.25 -21.60 17.32
C PHE A 464 -24.23 -22.73 17.51
N ASN A 465 -24.47 -23.59 18.52
CA ASN A 465 -23.54 -24.60 19.02
C ASN A 465 -22.19 -23.99 19.49
N PRO A 466 -22.20 -23.16 20.56
CA PRO A 466 -21.02 -22.40 21.01
C PRO A 466 -19.84 -23.29 21.41
N ASP A 467 -20.11 -24.43 22.04
CA ASP A 467 -19.11 -25.39 22.53
C ASP A 467 -18.68 -26.41 21.47
N GLY A 468 -19.30 -26.40 20.29
CA GLY A 468 -18.94 -27.30 19.20
C GLY A 468 -17.55 -26.99 18.65
N SER A 469 -16.70 -28.03 18.55
CA SER A 469 -15.41 -27.94 17.87
C SER A 469 -15.62 -27.45 16.44
N ILE A 470 -14.92 -26.39 16.06
CA ILE A 470 -15.10 -25.77 14.74
C ILE A 470 -14.35 -26.57 13.67
N THR A 471 -15.02 -26.81 12.54
CA THR A 471 -14.37 -27.44 11.38
C THR A 471 -13.59 -26.42 10.55
N ARG A 472 -12.63 -26.87 9.76
CA ARG A 472 -11.81 -25.99 8.92
C ARG A 472 -12.62 -25.27 7.84
N GLU A 473 -13.62 -25.93 7.27
CA GLU A 473 -14.55 -25.29 6.33
C GLU A 473 -15.49 -24.27 7.01
N GLN A 474 -15.82 -24.47 8.30
CA GLN A 474 -16.53 -23.47 9.11
C GLN A 474 -15.64 -22.27 9.44
N ILE A 475 -14.36 -22.49 9.75
CA ILE A 475 -13.38 -21.41 9.93
C ILE A 475 -13.30 -20.58 8.65
N ALA A 476 -13.10 -21.22 7.50
CA ALA A 476 -13.03 -20.54 6.21
C ALA A 476 -14.30 -19.71 5.94
N ALA A 477 -15.49 -20.29 6.18
CA ALA A 477 -16.74 -19.57 5.98
C ALA A 477 -16.94 -18.39 6.95
N MET A 478 -16.54 -18.53 8.23
CA MET A 478 -16.59 -17.43 9.19
C MET A 478 -15.61 -16.32 8.81
N LEU A 479 -14.37 -16.65 8.44
CA LEU A 479 -13.36 -15.68 8.01
C LEU A 479 -13.75 -15.01 6.70
N CYS A 480 -14.30 -15.74 5.73
CA CYS A 480 -14.78 -15.19 4.46
C CYS A 480 -15.91 -14.17 4.66
N ARG A 481 -16.85 -14.48 5.58
CA ARG A 481 -17.89 -13.52 5.97
C ARG A 481 -17.35 -12.37 6.81
N TYR A 482 -16.33 -12.61 7.63
CA TYR A 482 -15.64 -11.56 8.36
C TYR A 482 -14.94 -10.59 7.41
N ALA A 483 -14.19 -11.09 6.42
CA ALA A 483 -13.63 -10.27 5.34
C ALA A 483 -14.74 -9.49 4.61
N SER A 484 -15.87 -10.13 4.30
CA SER A 484 -17.03 -9.44 3.71
C SER A 484 -17.58 -8.33 4.63
N TYR A 485 -17.64 -8.57 5.94
CA TYR A 485 -18.03 -7.56 6.94
C TYR A 485 -17.04 -6.39 6.99
N LYS A 486 -15.74 -6.68 6.89
CA LYS A 486 -14.66 -5.69 6.78
C LYS A 486 -14.64 -4.99 5.42
N LYS A 487 -15.46 -5.45 4.47
CA LYS A 487 -15.51 -5.01 3.06
C LYS A 487 -14.22 -5.32 2.28
N GLU A 488 -13.50 -6.34 2.72
CA GLU A 488 -12.35 -6.91 2.03
C GLU A 488 -12.81 -7.85 0.92
N ASP A 489 -11.92 -8.20 -0.01
CA ASP A 489 -12.24 -9.14 -1.08
C ASP A 489 -12.43 -10.56 -0.54
N ALA A 490 -13.65 -11.07 -0.67
CA ALA A 490 -14.07 -12.41 -0.28
C ALA A 490 -14.21 -13.36 -1.49
N THR A 491 -13.69 -12.98 -2.66
CA THR A 491 -13.86 -13.72 -3.91
C THR A 491 -13.09 -15.04 -3.91
N PRO A 492 -13.69 -16.15 -4.34
CA PRO A 492 -13.00 -17.43 -4.51
C PRO A 492 -11.85 -17.33 -5.53
N SER A 493 -10.60 -17.34 -5.07
CA SER A 493 -9.41 -17.18 -5.92
C SER A 493 -8.42 -18.36 -5.90
N GLY A 494 -8.49 -19.21 -4.88
CA GLY A 494 -7.60 -20.36 -4.72
C GLY A 494 -8.03 -21.61 -5.48
N ASP A 495 -7.04 -22.37 -5.97
CA ASP A 495 -7.25 -23.68 -6.56
C ASP A 495 -7.27 -24.78 -5.48
N VAL A 496 -8.46 -25.19 -5.06
CA VAL A 496 -8.63 -26.31 -4.13
C VAL A 496 -8.43 -27.67 -4.78
N SER A 497 -8.42 -27.77 -6.12
CA SER A 497 -8.30 -29.07 -6.81
C SER A 497 -6.93 -29.72 -6.67
N ALA A 498 -5.92 -28.95 -6.25
CA ALA A 498 -4.60 -29.44 -5.89
C ALA A 498 -4.60 -30.34 -4.63
N PHE A 499 -5.67 -30.33 -3.83
CA PHE A 499 -5.78 -31.11 -2.61
C PHE A 499 -6.54 -32.43 -2.84
N PRO A 500 -6.02 -33.59 -2.39
CA PRO A 500 -6.63 -34.89 -2.64
C PRO A 500 -8.04 -35.06 -2.08
N ASP A 501 -8.40 -34.27 -1.07
CA ASP A 501 -9.68 -34.30 -0.35
C ASP A 501 -10.57 -33.09 -0.66
N ALA A 502 -10.33 -32.39 -1.78
CA ALA A 502 -11.18 -31.28 -2.21
C ALA A 502 -12.65 -31.67 -2.39
N ALA A 503 -12.92 -32.94 -2.74
CA ALA A 503 -14.27 -33.48 -2.87
C ALA A 503 -15.03 -33.59 -1.53
N ASP A 504 -14.34 -33.53 -0.39
CA ASP A 504 -14.94 -33.57 0.93
C ASP A 504 -15.41 -32.17 1.40
N ILE A 505 -15.09 -31.12 0.63
CA ILE A 505 -15.57 -29.76 0.93
C ILE A 505 -17.09 -29.73 0.77
N SER A 506 -17.79 -29.30 1.81
CA SER A 506 -19.23 -29.11 1.73
C SER A 506 -19.57 -28.05 0.67
N ALA A 507 -20.62 -28.28 -0.13
CA ALA A 507 -21.02 -27.35 -1.19
C ALA A 507 -21.27 -25.90 -0.69
N TRP A 508 -21.72 -25.74 0.56
CA TRP A 508 -21.94 -24.41 1.16
C TRP A 508 -20.64 -23.69 1.56
N ALA A 509 -19.53 -24.41 1.65
CA ALA A 509 -18.22 -23.90 2.05
C ALA A 509 -17.22 -23.80 0.89
N GLU A 510 -17.58 -24.27 -0.31
CA GLU A 510 -16.66 -24.39 -1.45
C GLU A 510 -16.00 -23.04 -1.79
N ASP A 511 -16.81 -22.00 -1.93
CA ASP A 511 -16.34 -20.65 -2.25
C ASP A 511 -15.46 -20.08 -1.14
N ALA A 512 -15.87 -20.25 0.12
CA ALA A 512 -15.09 -19.80 1.26
C ALA A 512 -13.75 -20.54 1.40
N MET A 513 -13.72 -21.83 1.08
CA MET A 513 -12.49 -22.64 1.09
C MET A 513 -11.54 -22.22 -0.04
N LYS A 514 -12.06 -21.99 -1.25
CA LYS A 514 -11.27 -21.44 -2.36
C LYS A 514 -10.71 -20.06 -2.03
N TRP A 515 -11.52 -19.19 -1.44
CA TRP A 515 -11.06 -17.89 -0.96
C TRP A 515 -9.96 -18.05 0.10
N ALA A 516 -10.18 -18.83 1.16
CA ALA A 516 -9.21 -19.00 2.25
C ALA A 516 -7.88 -19.64 1.78
N VAL A 517 -7.93 -20.53 0.79
CA VAL A 517 -6.73 -21.08 0.12
C VAL A 517 -6.04 -20.02 -0.74
N GLY A 518 -6.80 -19.25 -1.51
CA GLY A 518 -6.27 -18.18 -2.36
C GLY A 518 -5.57 -17.08 -1.56
N GLN A 519 -6.15 -16.70 -0.43
CA GLN A 519 -5.58 -15.76 0.53
C GLN A 519 -4.47 -16.37 1.41
N LYS A 520 -4.16 -17.66 1.24
CA LYS A 520 -3.15 -18.39 2.05
C LYS A 520 -3.43 -18.40 3.57
N LEU A 521 -4.67 -18.12 3.96
CA LEU A 521 -5.15 -18.32 5.32
C LEU A 521 -5.10 -19.81 5.67
N ILE A 522 -5.44 -20.66 4.69
CA ILE A 522 -5.39 -22.11 4.79
C ILE A 522 -4.50 -22.67 3.67
N SER A 523 -3.33 -23.22 4.02
CA SER A 523 -2.38 -23.81 3.05
C SER A 523 -2.40 -25.35 3.01
N GLY A 524 -3.43 -25.97 3.60
CA GLY A 524 -3.49 -27.42 3.81
C GLY A 524 -2.75 -27.90 5.06
N MET A 525 -2.70 -29.21 5.21
CA MET A 525 -2.11 -29.94 6.34
C MET A 525 -0.77 -30.57 5.92
N GLY A 526 0.05 -31.01 6.88
CA GLY A 526 1.38 -31.59 6.61
C GLY A 526 1.39 -32.86 5.75
N ASN A 527 0.23 -33.47 5.52
CA ASN A 527 0.00 -34.63 4.63
C ASN A 527 -0.54 -34.23 3.25
N GLY A 528 -0.63 -32.93 2.95
CA GLY A 528 -1.11 -32.40 1.66
C GLY A 528 -2.65 -32.34 1.51
N THR A 529 -3.43 -32.51 2.58
CA THR A 529 -4.90 -32.44 2.55
C THR A 529 -5.45 -31.13 3.12
N LEU A 530 -6.66 -30.71 2.76
CA LEU A 530 -7.34 -29.57 3.39
C LEU A 530 -8.00 -29.93 4.73
N SER A 531 -8.47 -31.16 4.87
CA SER A 531 -9.32 -31.66 5.95
C SER A 531 -10.52 -30.75 6.22
N PRO A 532 -11.39 -30.47 5.24
CA PRO A 532 -12.42 -29.43 5.34
C PRO A 532 -13.40 -29.67 6.50
N GLN A 533 -13.86 -30.92 6.66
CA GLN A 533 -14.76 -31.33 7.75
C GLN A 533 -14.01 -31.67 9.06
N GLY A 534 -12.68 -31.67 9.04
CA GLY A 534 -11.85 -31.89 10.22
C GLY A 534 -11.90 -30.70 11.18
N THR A 535 -11.83 -30.98 12.48
CA THR A 535 -11.80 -29.94 13.52
C THR A 535 -10.40 -29.32 13.62
N ALA A 536 -10.34 -28.02 13.95
CA ALA A 536 -9.06 -27.33 14.15
C ALA A 536 -8.68 -27.20 15.63
N THR A 537 -7.37 -27.28 15.90
CA THR A 537 -6.81 -26.99 17.23
C THR A 537 -6.59 -25.49 17.43
N ARG A 538 -6.43 -25.07 18.69
CA ARG A 538 -6.09 -23.68 19.03
C ARG A 538 -4.84 -23.18 18.32
N ALA A 539 -3.78 -24.00 18.21
CA ALA A 539 -2.56 -23.64 17.49
C ALA A 539 -2.80 -23.41 16.00
N GLN A 540 -3.63 -24.23 15.35
CA GLN A 540 -3.97 -24.06 13.94
C GLN A 540 -4.77 -22.80 13.71
N VAL A 541 -5.76 -22.51 14.56
CA VAL A 541 -6.55 -21.29 14.44
C VAL A 541 -5.71 -20.05 14.74
N ALA A 542 -4.80 -20.10 15.70
CA ALA A 542 -3.85 -19.02 15.94
C ALA A 542 -2.96 -18.75 14.71
N GLN A 543 -2.53 -19.80 14.00
CA GLN A 543 -1.74 -19.65 12.78
C GLN A 543 -2.57 -19.07 11.63
N ILE A 544 -3.83 -19.49 11.49
CA ILE A 544 -4.75 -18.94 10.49
C ILE A 544 -4.99 -17.45 10.75
N LEU A 545 -5.30 -17.05 11.99
CA LEU A 545 -5.49 -15.64 12.36
C LEU A 545 -4.22 -14.80 12.21
N ARG A 546 -3.04 -15.39 12.40
CA ARG A 546 -1.78 -14.72 12.10
C ARG A 546 -1.58 -14.50 10.61
N ASN A 547 -1.97 -15.45 9.76
CA ASN A 547 -1.91 -15.30 8.30
C ASN A 547 -2.93 -14.26 7.78
N ASP A 548 -4.05 -14.08 8.47
CA ASP A 548 -5.07 -13.07 8.15
C ASP A 548 -4.57 -11.63 8.35
N ALA A 549 -3.58 -11.45 9.22
CA ALA A 549 -3.02 -10.15 9.56
C ALA A 549 -1.77 -9.78 8.74
N SER A 550 -1.38 -10.60 7.76
CA SER A 550 -0.19 -10.46 6.91
C SER A 550 -0.56 -10.28 5.46
#